data_AF-A0A0J1BWJ5-F1
#
_entry.id   AF-A0A0J1BWJ5-F1
#
_cell.length_a   1.000
_cell.length_b   1.000
_cell.length_c   1.000
_cell.angle_alpha   90.00
_cell.angle_beta   90.00
_cell.angle_gamma   90.00
#
_symmetry.space_group_name_H-M   'P 1'
#
loop_
_entity.id
_entity.type
_entity.pdbx_description
1 polymer ?
#
loop_
_entity_poly.entity_id
_entity_poly.type
_entity_poly.pdbx_seq_one_letter_code
_entity_poly.pdbx_strand_id
1 'polypeptide(L)'
;MTLLKRIGVLVLLILISFTYSCSQKTLPTSEVNYVSGNAGTITMRTIGNGSNEMEAISEAEKNAINVLLFRGLPESEQKSALVGTNESEEIEKHKTYFEKFYTQKRYKTFFMSSIPVSDFAKQKGGAKSLTLDVKVNLAALRTDLEQNNIIRKFGF
;
A
#
# COMPACT_ATOMS: atom_id res chain seq x y z
N MET A 1 10.44 37.10 48.87
CA MET A 1 9.35 36.19 48.41
C MET A 1 9.21 36.18 46.88
N THR A 2 10.31 36.19 46.13
CA THR A 2 10.32 36.36 44.66
C THR A 2 11.16 35.32 43.94
N LEU A 3 12.24 34.81 44.57
CA LEU A 3 13.11 33.78 43.98
C LEU A 3 12.45 32.39 43.96
N LEU A 4 11.79 31.99 45.05
CA LEU A 4 11.09 30.69 45.15
C LEU A 4 9.92 30.56 44.16
N LYS A 5 9.21 31.67 43.91
CA LYS A 5 8.16 31.74 42.87
C LYS A 5 8.73 31.62 41.45
N ARG A 6 9.90 32.20 41.18
CA ARG A 6 10.56 32.11 39.85
C ARG A 6 11.06 30.70 39.55
N ILE A 7 11.58 29.99 40.54
CA ILE A 7 11.99 28.58 40.41
C ILE A 7 10.76 27.69 40.18
N GLY A 8 9.67 27.91 40.92
CA GLY A 8 8.41 27.18 40.71
C GLY A 8 7.83 27.37 39.30
N VAL A 9 7.91 28.58 38.74
CA VAL A 9 7.47 28.87 37.36
C VAL A 9 8.35 28.19 36.31
N LEU A 10 9.68 28.14 36.52
CA LEU A 10 10.61 27.45 35.63
C LEU A 10 10.41 25.92 35.62
N VAL A 11 10.16 25.32 36.78
CA VAL A 11 9.86 23.88 36.89
C VAL A 11 8.53 23.54 36.20
N LEU A 12 7.53 24.42 36.31
CA LEU A 12 6.24 24.25 35.65
C LEU A 12 6.35 24.33 34.10
N LEU A 13 7.20 25.23 33.57
CA LEU A 13 7.45 25.36 32.13
C LEU A 13 8.19 24.15 31.54
N ILE A 14 9.12 23.54 32.30
CA ILE A 14 9.85 22.35 31.86
C ILE A 14 8.93 21.11 31.84
N LEU A 15 7.99 20.99 32.78
CA LEU A 15 7.03 19.88 32.81
C LEU A 15 6.05 19.89 31.62
N ILE A 16 5.71 21.06 31.08
CA ILE A 16 4.78 21.20 29.94
C ILE A 16 5.45 20.77 28.61
N SER A 17 6.78 20.69 28.57
CA SER A 17 7.53 20.36 27.34
C SER A 17 7.59 18.86 27.05
N PHE A 18 7.08 18.01 27.94
CA PHE A 18 7.13 16.54 27.83
C PHE A 18 5.84 15.89 27.33
N THR A 19 4.83 16.64 26.87
CA THR A 19 3.70 16.04 26.14
C THR A 19 4.12 15.72 24.71
N TYR A 20 4.89 14.63 24.59
CA TYR A 20 5.18 13.94 23.35
C TYR A 20 3.86 13.67 22.62
N SER A 21 3.73 14.29 21.44
CA SER A 21 2.72 13.95 20.47
C SER A 21 3.01 12.55 19.95
N CYS A 22 2.49 11.53 20.64
CA CYS A 22 2.42 10.18 20.12
C CYS A 22 1.31 10.18 19.04
N SER A 23 1.68 10.58 17.82
CA SER A 23 0.83 10.38 16.67
C SER A 23 0.76 8.88 16.42
N GLN A 24 -0.38 8.26 16.75
CA GLN A 24 -0.66 6.90 16.33
C GLN A 24 -0.65 6.90 14.80
N LYS A 25 0.40 6.36 14.20
CA LYS A 25 0.41 6.04 12.78
C LYS A 25 -0.61 4.94 12.58
N THR A 26 -1.84 5.30 12.23
CA THR A 26 -2.80 4.36 11.67
C THR A 26 -2.14 3.79 10.41
N LEU A 27 -1.77 2.51 10.43
CA LEU A 27 -1.29 1.84 9.24
C LEU A 27 -2.47 1.79 8.27
N PRO A 28 -2.42 2.48 7.12
CA PRO A 28 -3.52 2.41 6.17
C PRO A 28 -3.64 0.96 5.70
N THR A 29 -4.76 0.33 6.03
CA THR A 29 -5.13 -0.95 5.44
C THR A 29 -5.73 -0.66 4.08
N SER A 30 -4.97 -0.92 3.01
CA SER A 30 -5.49 -0.90 1.64
C SER A 30 -6.76 -1.76 1.54
N GLU A 31 -7.88 -1.14 1.15
CA GLU A 31 -9.14 -1.84 0.92
C GLU A 31 -9.11 -2.48 -0.47
N VAL A 32 -8.87 -3.79 -0.50
CA VAL A 32 -8.74 -4.60 -1.71
C VAL A 32 -9.50 -5.90 -1.53
N ASN A 33 -10.47 -6.16 -2.42
CA ASN A 33 -11.31 -7.35 -2.38
C ASN A 33 -11.16 -8.15 -3.67
N TYR A 34 -11.27 -9.48 -3.59
CA TYR A 34 -11.33 -10.34 -4.77
C TYR A 34 -12.65 -10.14 -5.50
N VAL A 35 -12.59 -10.07 -6.84
CA VAL A 35 -13.79 -10.01 -7.71
C VAL A 35 -13.89 -11.28 -8.54
N SER A 36 -12.80 -11.67 -9.22
CA SER A 36 -12.77 -12.85 -10.07
C SER A 36 -11.33 -13.24 -10.42
N GLY A 37 -11.10 -14.44 -10.92
CA GLY A 37 -9.80 -14.87 -11.42
C GLY A 37 -9.94 -16.06 -12.36
N ASN A 38 -9.09 -16.10 -13.40
CA ASN A 38 -9.04 -17.21 -14.36
C ASN A 38 -7.68 -17.19 -15.08
N ALA A 39 -7.13 -18.37 -15.37
CA ALA A 39 -5.99 -18.57 -16.28
C ALA A 39 -4.81 -17.62 -16.05
N GLY A 40 -4.35 -17.48 -14.80
CA GLY A 40 -3.21 -16.62 -14.47
C GLY A 40 -3.54 -15.12 -14.42
N THR A 41 -4.81 -14.75 -14.42
CA THR A 41 -5.27 -13.37 -14.21
C THR A 41 -6.13 -13.27 -12.95
N ILE A 42 -6.13 -12.09 -12.34
CA ILE A 42 -6.90 -11.80 -11.14
C ILE A 42 -7.50 -10.39 -11.22
N THR A 43 -8.78 -10.28 -10.92
CA THR A 43 -9.51 -9.00 -10.85
C THR A 43 -9.79 -8.70 -9.39
N MET A 44 -9.46 -7.48 -8.98
CA MET A 44 -9.59 -6.98 -7.62
C MET A 44 -10.37 -5.69 -7.62
N ARG A 45 -11.25 -5.50 -6.64
CA ARG A 45 -11.89 -4.23 -6.35
C ARG A 45 -11.06 -3.48 -5.33
N THR A 46 -10.54 -2.31 -5.70
CA THR A 46 -9.64 -1.53 -4.86
C THR A 46 -10.11 -0.11 -4.71
N ILE A 47 -9.82 0.48 -3.54
CA ILE A 47 -10.05 1.90 -3.29
C ILE A 47 -8.70 2.61 -3.23
N GLY A 48 -8.62 3.76 -3.88
CA GLY A 48 -7.48 4.66 -3.79
C GLY A 48 -7.92 6.08 -3.46
N ASN A 49 -7.16 6.73 -2.59
CA ASN A 49 -7.36 8.12 -2.23
C ASN A 49 -6.48 9.04 -3.09
N GLY A 50 -6.86 10.31 -3.21
CA GLY A 50 -6.04 11.26 -3.97
C GLY A 50 -6.59 12.67 -3.90
N SER A 51 -5.74 13.66 -4.21
CA SER A 51 -6.21 15.04 -4.37
C SER A 51 -7.01 15.21 -5.66
N ASN A 52 -6.73 14.35 -6.65
CA ASN A 52 -7.39 14.26 -7.95
C ASN A 52 -7.58 12.79 -8.36
N GLU A 53 -8.34 12.57 -9.43
CA GLU A 53 -8.71 11.24 -9.92
C GLU A 53 -7.49 10.41 -10.35
N MET A 54 -6.51 11.01 -11.03
CA MET A 54 -5.30 10.30 -11.46
C MET A 54 -4.46 9.81 -10.28
N GLU A 55 -4.36 10.60 -9.21
CA GLU A 55 -3.72 10.18 -7.97
C GLU A 55 -4.47 9.03 -7.30
N ALA A 56 -5.80 9.12 -7.24
CA ALA A 56 -6.64 8.06 -6.69
C ALA A 56 -6.50 6.74 -7.47
N ILE A 57 -6.44 6.80 -8.81
CA ILE A 57 -6.17 5.64 -9.66
C ILE A 57 -4.79 5.03 -9.33
N SER A 58 -3.76 5.88 -9.28
CA SER A 58 -2.39 5.44 -8.97
C SER A 58 -2.28 4.82 -7.58
N GLU A 59 -2.97 5.35 -6.57
CA GLU A 59 -3.01 4.78 -5.22
C GLU A 59 -3.75 3.43 -5.21
N ALA A 60 -4.90 3.33 -5.87
CA ALA A 60 -5.69 2.11 -5.94
C ALA A 60 -4.95 0.97 -6.66
N GLU A 61 -4.21 1.28 -7.72
CA GLU A 61 -3.34 0.34 -8.42
C GLU A 61 -2.18 -0.14 -7.54
N LYS A 62 -1.50 0.76 -6.83
CA LYS A 62 -0.45 0.38 -5.87
C LYS A 62 -1.01 -0.50 -4.76
N ASN A 63 -2.17 -0.15 -4.21
CA ASN A 63 -2.88 -0.95 -3.22
C ASN A 63 -3.12 -2.39 -3.73
N ALA A 64 -3.60 -2.52 -4.97
CA ALA A 64 -3.83 -3.80 -5.63
C ALA A 64 -2.55 -4.66 -5.70
N ILE A 65 -1.45 -4.08 -6.20
CA ILE A 65 -0.18 -4.79 -6.35
C ILE A 65 0.46 -5.11 -5.00
N ASN A 66 0.45 -4.17 -4.05
CA ASN A 66 1.03 -4.39 -2.72
C ASN A 66 0.32 -5.52 -1.96
N VAL A 67 -1.00 -5.67 -2.14
CA VAL A 67 -1.73 -6.79 -1.56
C VAL A 67 -1.24 -8.11 -2.15
N LEU A 68 -1.07 -8.23 -3.47
CA LEU A 68 -0.52 -9.43 -4.09
C LEU A 68 0.91 -9.73 -3.64
N LEU A 69 1.75 -8.70 -3.52
CA LEU A 69 3.16 -8.84 -3.17
C LEU A 69 3.39 -9.19 -1.70
N PHE A 70 2.69 -8.52 -0.78
CA PHE A 70 3.05 -8.50 0.64
C PHE A 70 1.97 -8.96 1.61
N ARG A 71 0.75 -9.26 1.15
CA ARG A 71 -0.33 -9.66 2.07
C ARG A 71 -1.00 -10.97 1.66
N GLY A 72 -1.15 -11.17 0.35
CA GLY A 72 -2.07 -12.15 -0.21
C GLY A 72 -3.49 -11.61 -0.30
N LEU A 73 -4.28 -12.21 -1.18
CA LEU A 73 -5.67 -11.85 -1.42
C LEU A 73 -6.58 -13.04 -1.05
N PRO A 74 -7.34 -12.94 0.05
CA PRO A 74 -8.34 -13.95 0.42
C PRO A 74 -9.32 -14.25 -0.71
N GLU A 75 -9.93 -15.45 -0.67
CA GLU A 75 -10.92 -15.93 -1.65
C GLU A 75 -10.40 -16.11 -3.09
N SER A 76 -9.11 -15.85 -3.33
CA SER A 76 -8.47 -16.02 -4.63
C SER A 76 -7.48 -17.21 -4.66
N GLU A 77 -6.90 -17.49 -5.82
CA GLU A 77 -5.77 -18.41 -5.97
C GLU A 77 -4.45 -17.86 -5.38
N GLN A 78 -4.36 -16.54 -5.16
CA GLN A 78 -3.21 -15.87 -4.56
C GLN A 78 -3.46 -15.55 -3.07
N LYS A 79 -3.76 -16.57 -2.27
CA LYS A 79 -4.13 -16.38 -0.84
C LYS A 79 -2.97 -15.86 0.02
N SER A 80 -1.74 -16.19 -0.34
CA SER A 80 -0.53 -15.77 0.37
C SER A 80 0.17 -14.63 -0.36
N ALA A 81 1.03 -13.89 0.35
CA ALA A 81 1.96 -12.96 -0.26
C ALA A 81 2.84 -13.66 -1.31
N LEU A 82 3.12 -12.99 -2.44
CA LEU A 82 4.07 -13.49 -3.43
C LEU A 82 5.50 -13.41 -2.94
N VAL A 83 5.88 -12.30 -2.29
CA VAL A 83 7.26 -12.01 -1.88
C VAL A 83 7.46 -12.35 -0.40
N GLY A 84 6.74 -11.65 0.48
CA GLY A 84 6.85 -11.83 1.92
C GLY A 84 5.99 -10.81 2.67
N THR A 85 5.65 -11.08 3.92
CA THR A 85 4.67 -10.24 4.65
C THR A 85 5.27 -8.99 5.30
N ASN A 86 6.60 -8.93 5.45
CA ASN A 86 7.29 -7.75 5.95
C ASN A 86 7.69 -6.84 4.78
N GLU A 87 6.75 -5.97 4.36
CA GLU A 87 6.92 -5.09 3.19
C GLU A 87 8.22 -4.28 3.23
N SER A 88 8.56 -3.67 4.38
CA SER A 88 9.77 -2.85 4.49
C SER A 88 11.05 -3.67 4.38
N GLU A 89 11.08 -4.87 4.96
CA GLU A 89 12.23 -5.77 4.88
C GLU A 89 12.43 -6.30 3.46
N GLU A 90 11.36 -6.75 2.79
CA GLU A 90 11.44 -7.27 1.42
C GLU A 90 11.79 -6.17 0.41
N ILE A 91 11.27 -4.95 0.60
CA ILE A 91 11.65 -3.79 -0.22
C ILE A 91 13.13 -3.48 -0.06
N GLU A 92 13.66 -3.44 1.16
CA GLU A 92 15.08 -3.13 1.39
C GLU A 92 16.00 -4.24 0.86
N LYS A 93 15.65 -5.51 1.10
CA LYS A 93 16.39 -6.68 0.61
C LYS A 93 16.51 -6.71 -0.92
N HIS A 94 15.48 -6.23 -1.62
CA HIS A 94 15.42 -6.19 -3.09
C HIS A 94 15.33 -4.75 -3.63
N LYS A 95 16.02 -3.81 -2.97
CA LYS A 95 15.91 -2.36 -3.23
C LYS A 95 16.01 -1.96 -4.69
N THR A 96 17.04 -2.42 -5.40
CA THR A 96 17.24 -2.10 -6.83
C THR A 96 16.06 -2.51 -7.70
N TYR A 97 15.42 -3.65 -7.39
CA TYR A 97 14.25 -4.11 -8.10
C TYR A 97 13.05 -3.22 -7.80
N PHE A 98 12.74 -2.98 -6.51
CA PHE A 98 11.57 -2.23 -6.10
C PHE A 98 11.65 -0.73 -6.41
N GLU A 99 12.85 -0.14 -6.42
CA GLU A 99 13.06 1.22 -6.91
C GLU A 99 12.65 1.34 -8.38
N LYS A 100 13.10 0.43 -9.25
CA LYS A 100 12.65 0.41 -10.65
C LYS A 100 11.16 0.09 -10.75
N PHE A 101 10.69 -0.86 -9.95
CA PHE A 101 9.30 -1.31 -9.96
C PHE A 101 8.33 -0.15 -9.71
N TYR A 102 8.56 0.65 -8.66
CA TYR A 102 7.68 1.75 -8.28
C TYR A 102 8.03 3.09 -8.91
N THR A 103 9.29 3.51 -8.90
CA THR A 103 9.71 4.84 -9.38
C THR A 103 9.53 4.98 -10.88
N GLN A 104 9.90 3.95 -11.64
CA GLN A 104 9.69 3.92 -13.10
C GLN A 104 8.27 3.43 -13.46
N LYS A 105 7.40 3.23 -12.47
CA LYS A 105 6.02 2.76 -12.62
C LYS A 105 5.91 1.44 -13.40
N ARG A 106 6.94 0.60 -13.37
CA ARG A 106 6.97 -0.70 -14.06
C ARG A 106 5.87 -1.64 -13.57
N TYR A 107 5.43 -1.51 -12.32
CA TYR A 107 4.26 -2.25 -11.80
C TYR A 107 3.02 -2.10 -12.69
N LYS A 108 2.87 -0.96 -13.41
CA LYS A 108 1.74 -0.73 -14.30
C LYS A 108 1.68 -1.69 -15.48
N THR A 109 2.80 -2.29 -15.90
CA THR A 109 2.84 -3.22 -17.04
C THR A 109 2.13 -4.54 -16.74
N PHE A 110 1.84 -4.83 -15.48
CA PHE A 110 1.11 -6.04 -15.08
C PHE A 110 -0.41 -5.82 -15.02
N PHE A 111 -0.90 -4.58 -15.11
CA PHE A 111 -2.33 -4.32 -15.24
C PHE A 111 -2.80 -4.57 -16.66
N MET A 112 -3.85 -5.36 -16.79
CA MET A 112 -4.57 -5.56 -18.04
C MET A 112 -5.66 -4.50 -18.21
N SER A 113 -6.26 -4.04 -17.12
CA SER A 113 -7.25 -2.97 -17.12
C SER A 113 -7.42 -2.38 -15.72
N SER A 114 -7.73 -1.09 -15.65
CA SER A 114 -8.13 -0.37 -14.43
C SER A 114 -9.42 0.39 -14.74
N ILE A 115 -10.56 -0.11 -14.27
CA ILE A 115 -11.88 0.42 -14.64
C ILE A 115 -12.53 1.08 -13.43
N PRO A 116 -12.80 2.40 -13.45
CA PRO A 116 -13.55 3.06 -12.39
C PRO A 116 -14.95 2.45 -12.25
N VAL A 117 -15.34 2.11 -11.01
CA VAL A 117 -16.68 1.58 -10.69
C VAL A 117 -17.45 2.49 -9.73
N SER A 118 -16.85 3.61 -9.33
CA SER A 118 -17.50 4.70 -8.62
C SER A 118 -17.04 6.04 -9.18
N ASP A 119 -17.75 7.11 -8.86
CA ASP A 119 -17.25 8.47 -9.11
C ASP A 119 -16.10 8.82 -8.15
N PHE A 120 -15.24 9.75 -8.56
CA PHE A 120 -14.24 10.35 -7.69
C PHE A 120 -14.93 11.32 -6.72
N ALA A 121 -15.17 10.86 -5.50
CA ALA A 121 -15.97 11.58 -4.52
C ALA A 121 -15.43 11.43 -3.11
N LYS A 122 -15.85 12.34 -2.23
CA LYS A 122 -15.55 12.25 -0.80
C LYS A 122 -16.37 11.10 -0.19
N GLN A 123 -15.69 10.07 0.30
CA GLN A 123 -16.36 9.01 1.07
C GLN A 123 -16.75 9.56 2.45
N LYS A 124 -17.79 8.99 3.09
CA LYS A 124 -18.43 9.46 4.35
C LYS A 124 -17.44 10.07 5.36
N GLY A 125 -17.19 11.39 5.28
CA GLY A 125 -16.27 12.13 6.16
C GLY A 125 -14.76 11.94 5.88
N GLY A 126 -14.38 11.06 4.95
CA GLY A 126 -13.00 10.71 4.62
C GLY A 126 -12.38 11.54 3.49
N ALA A 127 -11.23 11.07 2.97
CA ALA A 127 -10.58 11.66 1.80
C ALA A 127 -11.44 11.48 0.52
N LYS A 128 -11.11 12.25 -0.52
CA LYS A 128 -11.63 11.94 -1.86
C LYS A 128 -11.01 10.63 -2.33
N SER A 129 -11.85 9.72 -2.79
CA SER A 129 -11.40 8.41 -3.27
C SER A 129 -12.15 7.98 -4.51
N LEU A 130 -11.58 6.97 -5.18
CA LEU A 130 -12.14 6.31 -6.35
C LEU A 130 -12.07 4.79 -6.12
N THR A 131 -13.14 4.09 -6.47
CA THR A 131 -13.18 2.63 -6.49
C THR A 131 -12.91 2.14 -7.90
N LEU A 132 -12.02 1.15 -8.03
CA LEU A 132 -11.61 0.57 -9.30
C LEU A 132 -11.75 -0.94 -9.27
N ASP A 133 -12.18 -1.52 -10.39
CA ASP A 133 -11.94 -2.93 -10.69
C ASP A 133 -10.66 -3.02 -11.53
N VAL A 134 -9.60 -3.56 -10.91
CA VAL A 134 -8.25 -3.69 -11.48
C VAL A 134 -8.01 -5.15 -11.84
N LYS A 135 -7.73 -5.41 -13.11
CA LYS A 135 -7.35 -6.74 -13.61
C LYS A 135 -5.83 -6.81 -13.77
N VAL A 136 -5.21 -7.80 -13.15
CA VAL A 136 -3.76 -8.05 -13.15
C VAL A 136 -3.44 -9.34 -13.89
N ASN A 137 -2.40 -9.32 -14.71
CA ASN A 137 -1.75 -10.51 -15.24
C ASN A 137 -0.83 -11.09 -14.16
N LEU A 138 -1.39 -11.93 -13.29
CA LEU A 138 -0.70 -12.54 -12.15
C LEU A 138 0.42 -13.49 -12.59
N ALA A 139 0.23 -14.20 -13.71
CA ALA A 139 1.26 -15.08 -14.26
C ALA A 139 2.50 -14.29 -14.68
N ALA A 140 2.33 -13.19 -15.43
CA ALA A 140 3.45 -12.33 -15.82
C ALA A 140 4.15 -11.69 -14.61
N LEU A 141 3.39 -11.27 -13.60
CA LEU A 141 3.96 -10.74 -12.36
C LEU A 141 4.83 -11.78 -11.64
N ARG A 142 4.34 -13.03 -11.49
CA ARG A 142 5.13 -14.12 -10.90
C ARG A 142 6.40 -14.38 -11.69
N THR A 143 6.29 -14.55 -13.01
CA THR A 143 7.45 -14.81 -13.88
C THR A 143 8.50 -13.70 -13.77
N ASP A 144 8.08 -12.43 -13.70
CA ASP A 144 8.99 -11.31 -13.52
C ASP A 144 9.71 -11.38 -12.16
N LEU A 145 8.99 -11.67 -11.07
CA LEU A 145 9.58 -11.84 -9.75
C LEU A 145 10.58 -12.99 -9.71
N GLU A 146 10.29 -14.11 -10.37
CA GLU A 146 11.19 -15.27 -10.48
C GLU A 146 12.45 -14.92 -11.29
N GLN A 147 12.29 -14.32 -12.47
CA GLN A 147 13.41 -13.94 -13.35
C GLN A 147 14.35 -12.92 -12.71
N ASN A 148 13.83 -12.06 -11.84
CA ASN A 148 14.60 -11.08 -11.09
C ASN A 148 15.10 -11.59 -9.74
N ASN A 149 14.96 -12.90 -9.44
CA ASN A 149 15.38 -13.55 -8.20
C ASN A 149 14.77 -12.93 -6.93
N ILE A 150 13.54 -12.42 -7.03
CA ILE A 150 12.77 -11.89 -5.90
C ILE A 150 12.09 -13.04 -5.16
N ILE A 151 11.57 -14.01 -5.92
CA ILE A 151 10.93 -15.22 -5.40
C ILE A 151 11.60 -16.44 -6.00
N ARG A 152 11.52 -17.58 -5.31
CA ARG A 152 12.03 -18.85 -5.85
C ARG A 152 11.11 -19.36 -6.95
N LYS A 153 11.69 -19.92 -8.01
CA LYS A 153 10.96 -20.69 -9.00
C LYS A 153 10.47 -21.99 -8.37
N PHE A 154 9.17 -22.27 -8.49
CA PHE A 154 8.60 -23.54 -8.07
C PHE A 154 8.41 -24.46 -9.29
N GLY A 155 9.08 -25.63 -9.28
CA GLY A 155 9.00 -26.63 -10.35
C GLY A 155 9.97 -26.38 -11.52
N PHE A 156 10.66 -27.44 -11.94
CA PHE A 156 11.47 -27.49 -13.16
C PHE A 156 10.64 -28.03 -14.32
#